data_AF-A0A422N1T2-F1
#
_entry.id   AF-A0A422N1T2-F1
#
_cell.length_a   1.000
_cell.length_b   1.000
_cell.length_c   1.000
_cell.angle_alpha   90.00
_cell.angle_beta   90.00
_cell.angle_gamma   90.00
#
_symmetry.space_group_name_H-M   'P 1'
#
loop_
_entity.id
_entity.type
_entity.pdbx_description
1 polymer ?
#
loop_
_entity_poly.entity_id
_entity_poly.type
_entity_poly.pdbx_seq_one_letter_code
_entity_poly.pdbx_strand_id
1 'polypeptide(L)'
;MPAAWFLHSQECNVAFPNHCSPGAPVRADTLEACGVYTRTVDPATLHERDPTDEKKRTCAQRLAWNLGYQGQEEVTLTADAQEELREHLNLDEQMCVVESGVLYLDVRDAEDRWIRVEAKAGDLLVVPRGIYHRLVPASDSPPVKLLRLLRNSTVFQPIPREGEPNTERAAEARAAHEDHIFYMSHPPKETILGPANGVDNVLVTTPRDFDDTLATLKAGLAPGDVLVLFIKGASDRKTHRSWCPPCVLAEPVVQRAVEAAKRKRRVVYVQCIVERSVYLGNPEYAYRRHPLLNITSIPFLLVHQQGDKELTELCCERELGEGFESWVEKL
;
A
#
# COMPACT_ATOMS: atom_id res chain seq x y z
N MET A 1 8.90 -10.79 1.70
CA MET A 1 9.34 -9.45 2.12
C MET A 1 10.86 -9.44 2.16
N PRO A 2 11.52 -8.44 1.57
CA PRO A 2 12.97 -8.29 1.64
C PRO A 2 13.45 -8.13 3.09
N ALA A 3 14.71 -8.47 3.38
CA ALA A 3 15.27 -8.32 4.73
C ALA A 3 15.50 -6.84 5.06
N ALA A 4 15.21 -6.43 6.29
CA ALA A 4 15.43 -5.06 6.74
C ALA A 4 15.99 -4.99 8.17
N TRP A 5 16.84 -4.00 8.45
CA TRP A 5 17.48 -3.80 9.75
C TRP A 5 17.89 -2.34 9.98
N PHE A 6 18.08 -1.96 11.24
CA PHE A 6 18.71 -0.69 11.59
C PHE A 6 20.22 -0.73 11.31
N LEU A 7 20.75 0.34 10.73
CA LEU A 7 22.19 0.48 10.50
C LEU A 7 22.94 0.82 11.79
N HIS A 8 24.18 0.33 11.88
CA HIS A 8 25.09 0.71 12.96
C HIS A 8 25.55 2.17 12.81
N SER A 9 25.55 2.93 13.92
CA SER A 9 25.88 4.36 13.96
C SER A 9 27.36 4.70 13.69
N GLN A 10 28.27 3.72 13.77
CA GLN A 10 29.65 3.87 13.31
C GLN A 10 29.71 3.42 11.85
N GLU A 11 29.28 4.31 10.95
CA GLU A 11 29.23 4.01 9.51
C GLU A 11 30.63 3.64 8.99
N CYS A 12 30.79 2.38 8.56
CA CYS A 12 31.86 1.98 7.65
C CYS A 12 31.36 2.12 6.20
N ASN A 13 32.04 1.52 5.21
CA ASN A 13 31.64 1.63 3.81
C ASN A 13 30.14 1.28 3.65
N VAL A 14 29.36 2.23 3.12
CA VAL A 14 27.90 2.12 2.98
C VAL A 14 27.46 0.95 2.08
N ALA A 15 28.37 0.44 1.24
CA ALA A 15 28.16 -0.71 0.38
C ALA A 15 28.20 -2.07 1.13
N PHE A 16 28.61 -2.11 2.40
CA PHE A 16 28.56 -3.30 3.25
C PHE A 16 27.24 -3.38 4.03
N PRO A 17 26.79 -4.57 4.49
CA PRO A 17 25.50 -4.72 5.18
C PRO A 17 25.31 -3.84 6.43
N ASN A 18 26.39 -3.55 7.17
CA ASN A 18 26.41 -2.63 8.31
C ASN A 18 25.40 -2.97 9.43
N HIS A 19 25.25 -4.26 9.74
CA HIS A 19 24.41 -4.73 10.83
C HIS A 19 24.88 -4.22 12.20
N CYS A 20 23.93 -3.87 13.08
CA CYS A 20 24.19 -3.66 14.49
C CYS A 20 24.67 -4.94 15.20
N SER A 21 25.40 -4.79 16.30
CA SER A 21 25.72 -5.86 17.24
C SER A 21 25.23 -5.47 18.65
N PRO A 22 24.22 -6.17 19.22
CA PRO A 22 23.46 -7.27 18.62
C PRO A 22 22.61 -6.84 17.41
N GLY A 23 22.22 -7.80 16.57
CA GLY A 23 21.42 -7.55 15.37
C GLY A 23 20.09 -6.86 15.68
N ALA A 24 19.71 -5.90 14.84
CA ALA A 24 18.53 -5.07 15.01
C ALA A 24 17.58 -5.20 13.79
N PRO A 25 16.91 -6.35 13.60
CA PRO A 25 16.00 -6.56 12.48
C PRO A 25 14.79 -5.63 12.57
N VAL A 26 14.31 -5.17 11.42
CA VAL A 26 13.13 -4.31 11.29
C VAL A 26 11.94 -5.15 10.85
N ARG A 27 10.81 -4.93 11.52
CA ARG A 27 9.55 -5.62 11.22
C ARG A 27 8.80 -4.91 10.09
N ALA A 28 7.89 -5.64 9.45
CA ALA A 28 7.01 -5.14 8.39
C ALA A 28 6.26 -3.85 8.81
N ASP A 29 5.70 -3.85 10.02
CA ASP A 29 4.97 -2.72 10.61
C ASP A 29 5.79 -1.43 10.69
N THR A 30 7.10 -1.54 10.88
CA THR A 30 8.02 -0.40 10.99
C THR A 30 8.32 0.21 9.62
N LEU A 31 8.48 -0.62 8.58
CA LEU A 31 8.62 -0.14 7.20
C LEU A 31 7.32 0.48 6.68
N GLU A 32 6.18 -0.17 6.98
CA GLU A 32 4.86 0.39 6.72
C GLU A 32 4.73 1.74 7.40
N ALA A 33 5.17 1.89 8.66
CA ALA A 33 5.21 3.16 9.38
C ALA A 33 6.20 4.21 8.82
N CYS A 34 7.06 3.84 7.87
CA CYS A 34 7.85 4.79 7.07
C CYS A 34 7.18 5.10 5.71
N GLY A 35 6.10 4.42 5.36
CA GLY A 35 5.44 4.50 4.05
C GLY A 35 6.13 3.68 2.97
N VAL A 36 7.09 2.86 3.36
CA VAL A 36 7.89 2.02 2.46
C VAL A 36 7.20 0.67 2.34
N TYR A 37 6.82 0.32 1.12
CA TYR A 37 6.16 -0.95 0.83
C TYR A 37 7.02 -1.80 -0.09
N THR A 38 6.88 -3.12 0.05
CA THR A 38 7.61 -4.08 -0.77
C THR A 38 6.65 -5.10 -1.36
N ARG A 39 6.93 -5.57 -2.58
CA ARG A 39 6.29 -6.74 -3.19
C ARG A 39 7.28 -7.44 -4.10
N THR A 40 6.92 -8.63 -4.56
CA THR A 40 7.74 -9.40 -5.49
C THR A 40 7.05 -9.43 -6.85
N VAL A 41 7.83 -9.32 -7.91
CA VAL A 41 7.42 -9.51 -9.31
C VAL A 41 8.39 -10.48 -9.97
N ASP A 42 8.01 -11.08 -11.09
CA ASP A 42 8.95 -11.87 -11.89
C ASP A 42 9.79 -10.93 -12.78
N PRO A 43 11.08 -10.72 -12.46
CA PRO A 43 11.92 -9.78 -13.20
C PRO A 43 12.16 -10.24 -14.64
N ALA A 44 12.06 -11.53 -14.95
CA ALA A 44 12.26 -12.05 -16.30
C ALA A 44 11.16 -11.59 -17.27
N THR A 45 9.94 -11.37 -16.75
CA THR A 45 8.77 -11.02 -17.56
C THR A 45 8.63 -9.53 -17.83
N LEU A 46 9.36 -8.67 -17.11
CA LEU A 46 9.17 -7.20 -17.14
C LEU A 46 9.26 -6.62 -18.55
N HIS A 47 10.21 -7.12 -19.34
CA HIS A 47 10.48 -6.66 -20.70
C HIS A 47 9.75 -7.45 -21.77
N GLU A 48 9.10 -8.54 -21.39
CA GLU A 48 8.27 -9.32 -22.31
C GLU A 48 6.95 -8.59 -22.58
N ARG A 49 6.39 -8.81 -23.77
CA ARG A 49 5.05 -8.28 -24.10
C ARG A 49 4.02 -8.98 -23.23
N ASP A 50 3.15 -8.19 -22.61
CA ASP A 50 2.04 -8.75 -21.89
C ASP A 50 1.07 -9.42 -22.89
N PRO A 51 0.80 -10.73 -22.75
CA PRO A 51 -0.01 -11.47 -23.72
C PRO A 51 -1.47 -11.02 -23.75
N THR A 52 -1.91 -10.26 -22.74
CA THR A 52 -3.28 -9.79 -22.58
C THR A 52 -3.46 -8.29 -22.83
N ASP A 53 -2.38 -7.55 -23.14
CA ASP A 53 -2.48 -6.12 -23.48
C ASP A 53 -2.65 -5.91 -24.99
N GLU A 54 -3.83 -5.45 -25.39
CA GLU A 54 -4.16 -5.10 -26.79
C GLU A 54 -3.21 -4.06 -27.38
N LYS A 55 -2.67 -3.16 -26.56
CA LYS A 55 -1.70 -2.13 -26.97
C LYS A 55 -0.27 -2.68 -27.07
N LYS A 56 -0.08 -3.98 -26.81
CA LYS A 56 1.19 -4.71 -26.92
C LYS A 56 2.32 -4.11 -26.07
N ARG A 57 1.97 -3.56 -24.91
CA ARG A 57 2.94 -3.05 -23.94
C ARG A 57 3.74 -4.20 -23.32
N THR A 58 4.93 -3.91 -22.81
CA THR A 58 5.63 -4.85 -21.93
C THR A 58 4.93 -4.97 -20.57
N CYS A 59 5.23 -6.01 -19.80
CA CYS A 59 4.69 -6.16 -18.44
C CYS A 59 5.03 -4.94 -17.55
N ALA A 60 6.25 -4.40 -17.68
CA ALA A 60 6.69 -3.18 -17.01
C ALA A 60 5.85 -1.95 -17.40
N GLN A 61 5.65 -1.73 -18.70
CA GLN A 61 4.85 -0.61 -19.22
C GLN A 61 3.38 -0.72 -18.82
N ARG A 62 2.83 -1.95 -18.83
CA ARG A 62 1.46 -2.21 -18.37
C ARG A 62 1.32 -1.97 -16.88
N LEU A 63 2.31 -2.36 -16.08
CA LEU A 63 2.36 -2.10 -14.66
C LEU A 63 2.38 -0.59 -14.37
N ALA A 64 3.27 0.16 -15.03
CA ALA A 64 3.34 1.62 -14.92
C ALA A 64 2.00 2.27 -15.28
N TRP A 65 1.42 1.87 -16.42
CA TRP A 65 0.12 2.36 -16.88
C TRP A 65 -1.02 2.08 -15.88
N ASN A 66 -1.14 0.85 -15.40
CA ASN A 66 -2.18 0.45 -14.46
C ASN A 66 -2.07 1.20 -13.14
N LEU A 67 -0.85 1.41 -12.66
CA LEU A 67 -0.59 2.14 -11.42
C LEU A 67 -0.74 3.67 -11.60
N GLY A 68 -0.71 4.17 -12.84
CA GLY A 68 -0.79 5.59 -13.16
C GLY A 68 0.54 6.32 -13.00
N TYR A 69 1.66 5.63 -13.22
CA TYR A 69 2.99 6.21 -13.25
C TYR A 69 3.26 6.84 -14.63
N GLN A 70 3.81 8.05 -14.62
CA GLN A 70 4.03 8.86 -15.82
C GLN A 70 5.46 8.75 -16.37
N GLY A 71 6.45 8.59 -15.48
CA GLY A 71 7.86 8.41 -15.86
C GLY A 71 8.33 6.97 -15.69
N GLN A 72 9.22 6.54 -16.58
CA GLN A 72 9.88 5.24 -16.54
C GLN A 72 11.33 5.39 -17.00
N GLU A 73 12.27 4.86 -16.21
CA GLU A 73 13.70 4.90 -16.49
C GLU A 73 14.34 3.54 -16.17
N GLU A 74 15.22 3.06 -17.05
CA GLU A 74 16.12 1.94 -16.75
C GLU A 74 17.42 2.51 -16.19
N VAL A 75 17.79 2.06 -15.00
CA VAL A 75 18.90 2.63 -14.22
C VAL A 75 19.92 1.55 -13.94
N THR A 76 21.18 1.81 -14.23
CA THR A 76 22.31 0.99 -13.76
C THR A 76 23.05 1.77 -12.70
N LEU A 77 23.03 1.31 -11.45
CA LEU A 77 23.75 1.98 -10.37
C LEU A 77 25.24 1.65 -10.48
N THR A 78 26.04 2.69 -10.67
CA THR A 78 27.51 2.65 -10.63
C THR A 78 28.01 3.44 -9.41
N ALA A 79 29.31 3.36 -9.11
CA ALA A 79 29.91 4.15 -8.04
C ALA A 79 29.78 5.68 -8.27
N ASP A 80 29.54 6.11 -9.52
CA ASP A 80 29.40 7.52 -9.90
C ASP A 80 27.94 7.99 -9.93
N ALA A 81 26.97 7.14 -9.59
CA ALA A 81 25.55 7.45 -9.52
C ALA A 81 25.22 8.35 -8.29
N GLN A 82 25.80 9.55 -8.27
CA GLN A 82 25.78 10.45 -7.12
C GLN A 82 24.37 10.93 -6.75
N GLU A 83 23.48 11.03 -7.73
CA GLU A 83 22.08 11.42 -7.52
C GLU A 83 21.31 10.38 -6.70
N GLU A 84 21.62 9.10 -6.90
CA GLU A 84 21.01 7.97 -6.19
C GLU A 84 21.70 7.65 -4.85
N LEU A 85 23.04 7.74 -4.82
CA LEU A 85 23.87 7.34 -3.67
C LEU A 85 23.84 8.34 -2.52
N ARG A 86 23.70 9.64 -2.83
CA ARG A 86 23.62 10.68 -1.82
C ARG A 86 22.25 10.66 -1.16
N GLU A 87 22.22 10.99 0.12
CA GLU A 87 20.96 11.13 0.84
C GLU A 87 20.12 12.27 0.22
N HIS A 88 18.91 11.92 -0.22
CA HIS A 88 17.99 12.82 -0.90
C HIS A 88 16.55 12.49 -0.59
N LEU A 89 15.63 13.34 -1.04
CA LEU A 89 14.21 13.06 -1.09
C LEU A 89 13.66 13.37 -2.48
N ASN A 90 12.47 12.87 -2.78
CA ASN A 90 11.78 13.11 -4.04
C ASN A 90 10.45 13.82 -3.80
N LEU A 91 10.04 14.71 -4.71
CA LEU A 91 8.70 15.32 -4.69
C LEU A 91 7.59 14.29 -4.90
N ASP A 92 7.89 13.25 -5.66
CA ASP A 92 6.95 12.20 -6.02
C ASP A 92 7.30 10.86 -5.38
N GLU A 93 6.29 10.00 -5.32
CA GLU A 93 6.46 8.57 -5.06
C GLU A 93 7.31 7.94 -6.18
N GLN A 94 8.30 7.17 -5.77
CA GLN A 94 9.18 6.41 -6.64
C GLN A 94 8.95 4.93 -6.42
N MET A 95 8.79 4.18 -7.51
CA MET A 95 8.82 2.71 -7.46
C MET A 95 10.11 2.21 -8.11
N CYS A 96 10.77 1.25 -7.48
CA CYS A 96 11.98 0.62 -8.01
C CYS A 96 11.77 -0.88 -8.10
N VAL A 97 11.91 -1.46 -9.29
CA VAL A 97 11.97 -2.91 -9.48
C VAL A 97 13.42 -3.30 -9.67
N VAL A 98 13.97 -4.12 -8.79
CA VAL A 98 15.35 -4.60 -8.92
C VAL A 98 15.37 -5.72 -9.96
N GLU A 99 16.20 -5.56 -10.99
CA GLU A 99 16.31 -6.51 -12.12
C GLU A 99 17.54 -7.39 -12.00
N SER A 100 18.63 -6.85 -11.45
CA SER A 100 19.85 -7.59 -11.15
C SER A 100 20.59 -6.98 -9.96
N GLY A 101 21.45 -7.79 -9.34
CA GLY A 101 22.25 -7.37 -8.20
C GLY A 101 21.49 -7.28 -6.87
N VAL A 102 22.15 -6.69 -5.89
CA VAL A 102 21.66 -6.44 -4.54
C VAL A 102 21.68 -4.95 -4.30
N LEU A 103 20.49 -4.39 -4.10
CA LEU A 103 20.25 -2.99 -3.79
C LEU A 103 19.98 -2.84 -2.29
N TYR A 104 20.68 -1.92 -1.66
CA TYR A 104 20.27 -1.37 -0.37
C TYR A 104 19.48 -0.09 -0.59
N LEU A 105 18.21 -0.11 -0.17
CA LEU A 105 17.43 1.11 0.05
C LEU A 105 17.59 1.48 1.52
N ASP A 106 18.32 2.56 1.78
CA ASP A 106 18.40 3.14 3.11
C ASP A 106 17.35 4.25 3.21
N VAL A 107 16.55 4.24 4.27
CA VAL A 107 15.54 5.26 4.56
C VAL A 107 15.70 5.79 5.98
N ARG A 108 15.36 7.06 6.20
CA ARG A 108 15.26 7.64 7.54
C ARG A 108 13.91 7.29 8.16
N ASP A 109 13.95 6.82 9.40
CA ASP A 109 12.74 6.70 10.23
C ASP A 109 12.35 8.03 10.89
N ALA A 110 11.29 8.01 11.70
CA ALA A 110 10.80 9.19 12.40
C ALA A 110 11.79 9.77 13.44
N GLU A 111 12.76 8.98 13.90
CA GLU A 111 13.83 9.41 14.81
C GLU A 111 15.13 9.75 14.05
N ASP A 112 15.06 9.91 12.72
CA ASP A 112 16.19 10.20 11.84
C ASP A 112 17.29 9.11 11.86
N ARG A 113 16.93 7.87 12.19
CA ARG A 113 17.84 6.71 12.14
C ARG A 113 17.73 6.03 10.77
N TRP A 114 18.84 5.44 10.33
CA TRP A 114 18.85 4.66 9.10
C TRP A 114 18.24 3.27 9.29
N ILE A 115 17.24 2.96 8.48
CA ILE A 115 16.75 1.61 8.21
C ILE A 115 17.25 1.21 6.82
N ARG A 116 17.87 0.04 6.72
CA ARG A 116 18.26 -0.58 5.46
C ARG A 116 17.27 -1.65 5.05
N VAL A 117 16.87 -1.64 3.80
CA VAL A 117 16.13 -2.70 3.12
C VAL A 117 17.04 -3.32 2.06
N GLU A 118 17.34 -4.61 2.17
CA GLU A 118 18.09 -5.37 1.16
C GLU A 118 17.12 -5.96 0.13
N ALA A 119 17.17 -5.43 -1.09
CA ALA A 119 16.36 -5.85 -2.21
C ALA A 119 17.21 -6.57 -3.28
N LYS A 120 16.69 -7.67 -3.81
CA LYS A 120 17.32 -8.53 -4.82
C LYS A 120 16.47 -8.54 -6.08
N ALA A 121 16.99 -9.15 -7.15
CA ALA A 121 16.22 -9.32 -8.40
C ALA A 121 14.80 -9.85 -8.14
N GLY A 122 13.80 -9.14 -8.66
CA GLY A 122 12.37 -9.43 -8.47
C GLY A 122 11.72 -8.68 -7.30
N ASP A 123 12.51 -8.08 -6.41
CA ASP A 123 11.96 -7.21 -5.37
C ASP A 123 11.58 -5.85 -5.95
N LEU A 124 10.39 -5.41 -5.57
CA LEU A 124 9.83 -4.12 -5.91
C LEU A 124 9.66 -3.30 -4.63
N LEU A 125 10.21 -2.10 -4.65
CA LEU A 125 10.21 -1.15 -3.54
C LEU A 125 9.34 0.05 -3.94
N VAL A 126 8.43 0.47 -3.06
CA VAL A 126 7.71 1.74 -3.17
C VAL A 126 8.31 2.68 -2.13
N VAL A 127 8.92 3.75 -2.60
CA VAL A 127 9.51 4.83 -1.80
C VAL A 127 8.52 6.00 -1.80
N PRO A 128 7.97 6.39 -0.64
CA PRO A 128 7.00 7.47 -0.57
C PRO A 128 7.67 8.81 -0.86
N ARG A 129 6.89 9.76 -1.38
CA ARG A 129 7.34 11.14 -1.57
C ARG A 129 7.87 11.74 -0.26
N GLY A 130 8.94 12.52 -0.37
CA GLY A 130 9.50 13.33 0.70
C GLY A 130 10.27 12.61 1.81
N ILE A 131 10.35 11.26 1.78
CA ILE A 131 11.21 10.53 2.71
C ILE A 131 12.68 10.73 2.32
N TYR A 132 13.54 10.95 3.31
CA TYR A 132 14.98 10.91 3.08
C TYR A 132 15.44 9.47 2.88
N HIS A 133 16.13 9.24 1.77
CA HIS A 133 16.61 7.94 1.38
C HIS A 133 17.87 8.01 0.52
N ARG A 134 18.49 6.85 0.28
CA ARG A 134 19.54 6.64 -0.71
C ARG A 134 19.49 5.21 -1.24
N LEU A 135 19.99 5.02 -2.46
CA LEU A 135 20.09 3.73 -3.12
C LEU A 135 21.55 3.36 -3.25
N VAL A 136 21.97 2.26 -2.61
CA VAL A 136 23.37 1.84 -2.54
C VAL A 136 23.53 0.44 -3.12
N PRO A 137 24.39 0.21 -4.12
CA PRO A 137 24.73 -1.13 -4.57
C PRO A 137 25.59 -1.82 -3.51
N ALA A 138 25.26 -3.08 -3.18
CA ALA A 138 26.10 -3.87 -2.29
C ALA A 138 27.48 -4.14 -2.92
N SER A 139 28.55 -4.12 -2.11
CA SER A 139 29.92 -4.32 -2.62
C SER A 139 30.12 -5.69 -3.27
N ASP A 140 29.49 -6.71 -2.70
CA ASP A 140 29.69 -8.12 -3.06
C ASP A 140 28.55 -8.60 -3.99
N SER A 141 28.19 -7.75 -4.96
CA SER A 141 27.06 -7.98 -5.87
C SER A 141 27.46 -7.72 -7.33
N PRO A 142 26.85 -8.42 -8.30
CA PRO A 142 26.89 -7.96 -9.69
C PRO A 142 26.25 -6.56 -9.82
N PRO A 143 26.48 -5.85 -10.94
CA PRO A 143 25.92 -4.53 -11.17
C PRO A 143 24.42 -4.48 -10.91
N VAL A 144 24.00 -3.47 -10.13
CA VAL A 144 22.59 -3.27 -9.83
C VAL A 144 21.90 -2.60 -11.00
N LYS A 145 20.90 -3.27 -11.56
CA LYS A 145 19.99 -2.71 -12.55
C LYS A 145 18.61 -2.63 -11.93
N LEU A 146 17.93 -1.51 -12.15
CA LEU A 146 16.57 -1.31 -11.68
C LEU A 146 15.73 -0.58 -12.73
N LEU A 147 14.44 -0.92 -12.74
CA LEU A 147 13.40 -0.14 -13.40
C LEU A 147 12.84 0.86 -12.39
N ARG A 148 13.05 2.14 -12.65
CA ARG A 148 12.51 3.26 -11.86
C ARG A 148 11.22 3.76 -12.52
N LEU A 149 10.14 3.80 -11.74
CA LEU A 149 8.90 4.46 -12.14
C LEU A 149 8.66 5.70 -11.28
N LEU A 150 8.22 6.79 -11.91
CA LEU A 150 7.89 8.05 -11.26
C LEU A 150 6.40 8.38 -11.42
N ARG A 151 5.73 8.73 -10.32
CA ARG A 151 4.26 8.85 -10.33
C ARG A 151 3.76 10.01 -11.18
N ASN A 152 4.15 11.24 -10.86
CA ASN A 152 3.74 12.44 -11.61
C ASN A 152 4.89 13.07 -12.40
N SER A 153 6.13 12.90 -11.92
CA SER A 153 7.33 13.31 -12.66
C SER A 153 7.59 12.39 -13.85
N THR A 154 8.18 12.96 -14.90
CA THR A 154 8.63 12.21 -16.09
C THR A 154 10.12 11.89 -16.06
N VAL A 155 10.89 12.55 -15.19
CA VAL A 155 12.35 12.44 -15.08
C VAL A 155 12.75 12.44 -13.61
N PHE A 156 13.77 11.67 -13.25
CA PHE A 156 14.29 11.65 -11.89
C PHE A 156 14.98 12.99 -11.54
N GLN A 157 14.57 13.59 -10.43
CA GLN A 157 15.10 14.88 -9.95
C GLN A 157 15.14 14.86 -8.42
N PRO A 158 16.16 14.21 -7.83
CA PRO A 158 16.29 14.13 -6.39
C PRO A 158 16.66 15.49 -5.80
N ILE A 159 16.24 15.73 -4.58
CA ILE A 159 16.59 16.93 -3.81
C ILE A 159 17.52 16.48 -2.68
N PRO A 160 18.84 16.75 -2.78
CA PRO A 160 19.80 16.37 -1.76
C PRO A 160 19.43 16.92 -0.38
N ARG A 161 19.73 16.16 0.68
CA ARG A 161 19.55 16.62 2.07
C ARG A 161 20.50 17.76 2.43
N GLU A 162 21.73 17.70 1.92
CA GLU A 162 22.79 18.68 2.12
C GLU A 162 23.18 19.37 0.79
N GLY A 163 23.59 20.64 0.85
CA GLY A 163 23.87 21.49 -0.32
C GLY A 163 22.80 22.56 -0.53
N GLU A 164 22.99 23.49 -1.48
CA GLU A 164 22.00 24.55 -1.81
C GLU A 164 20.77 23.92 -2.49
N PRO A 165 19.61 23.79 -1.81
CA PRO A 165 18.45 23.19 -2.41
C PRO A 165 17.59 24.26 -3.08
N ASN A 166 16.80 23.84 -4.06
CA ASN A 166 15.52 24.49 -4.32
C ASN A 166 14.66 24.34 -3.05
N THR A 167 14.74 25.32 -2.15
CA THR A 167 14.20 25.26 -0.78
C THR A 167 12.70 25.03 -0.75
N GLU A 168 11.98 25.55 -1.75
CA GLU A 168 10.54 25.41 -1.91
C GLU A 168 10.15 23.97 -2.25
N ARG A 169 10.76 23.36 -3.27
CA ARG A 169 10.51 21.95 -3.61
C ARG A 169 10.86 21.01 -2.46
N ALA A 170 11.95 21.30 -1.75
CA ALA A 170 12.35 20.52 -0.57
C ALA A 170 11.31 20.63 0.55
N ALA A 171 10.78 21.83 0.79
CA ALA A 171 9.74 22.08 1.79
C ALA A 171 8.42 21.42 1.40
N GLU A 172 8.02 21.49 0.14
CA GLU A 172 6.85 20.80 -0.40
C GLU A 172 6.96 19.29 -0.15
N ALA A 173 8.08 18.67 -0.55
CA ALA A 173 8.27 17.24 -0.37
C ALA A 173 8.25 16.84 1.11
N ARG A 174 8.93 17.58 1.99
CA ARG A 174 8.90 17.33 3.45
C ARG A 174 7.50 17.46 4.02
N ALA A 175 6.76 18.52 3.68
CA ALA A 175 5.37 18.67 4.11
C ALA A 175 4.50 17.50 3.60
N ALA A 176 4.76 17.04 2.39
CA ALA A 176 4.10 15.88 1.81
C ALA A 176 4.39 14.57 2.57
N HIS A 177 5.60 14.42 3.12
CA HIS A 177 6.00 13.29 3.96
C HIS A 177 5.47 13.42 5.38
N GLU A 178 5.53 14.60 5.99
CA GLU A 178 4.92 14.90 7.29
C GLU A 178 3.42 14.61 7.29
N ASP A 179 2.70 15.02 6.23
CA ASP A 179 1.28 14.68 6.01
C ASP A 179 1.04 13.16 6.02
N HIS A 180 1.98 12.39 5.44
CA HIS A 180 1.93 10.93 5.37
C HIS A 180 2.28 10.26 6.71
N ILE A 181 3.33 10.70 7.39
CA ILE A 181 3.69 10.22 8.73
C ILE A 181 2.57 10.53 9.73
N PHE A 182 2.03 11.75 9.69
CA PHE A 182 0.87 12.14 10.48
C PHE A 182 -0.35 11.25 10.18
N TYR A 183 -0.46 10.67 8.98
CA TYR A 183 -1.54 9.73 8.65
C TYR A 183 -1.37 8.37 9.29
N MET A 184 -0.17 7.85 9.26
CA MET A 184 0.07 6.54 9.85
C MET A 184 0.11 6.59 11.36
N SER A 185 0.56 7.70 11.94
CA SER A 185 0.49 7.94 13.38
C SER A 185 -0.92 8.33 13.85
N HIS A 186 -1.79 8.81 12.95
CA HIS A 186 -3.20 9.11 13.21
C HIS A 186 -4.07 8.41 12.16
N PRO A 187 -4.15 7.07 12.21
CA PRO A 187 -4.90 6.30 11.22
C PRO A 187 -6.35 6.77 11.21
N PRO A 188 -7.06 6.61 10.07
CA PRO A 188 -8.45 6.99 9.99
C PRO A 188 -9.22 6.25 11.09
N LYS A 189 -10.14 6.97 11.73
CA LYS A 189 -10.98 6.42 12.81
C LYS A 189 -12.45 6.35 12.41
N GLU A 190 -12.75 6.68 11.15
CA GLU A 190 -14.11 6.81 10.66
C GLU A 190 -14.35 5.86 9.49
N THR A 191 -15.53 5.27 9.49
CA THR A 191 -16.10 4.62 8.32
C THR A 191 -17.02 5.61 7.60
N ILE A 192 -17.62 5.19 6.48
CA ILE A 192 -18.70 5.97 5.84
C ILE A 192 -19.93 6.17 6.73
N LEU A 193 -20.05 5.45 7.85
CA LEU A 193 -21.12 5.60 8.85
C LEU A 193 -20.72 6.51 10.02
N GLY A 194 -19.56 7.15 9.96
CA GLY A 194 -18.99 7.98 11.03
C GLY A 194 -17.96 7.24 11.89
N PRO A 195 -17.67 7.73 13.11
CA PRO A 195 -16.63 7.17 13.97
C PRO A 195 -16.81 5.67 14.23
N ALA A 196 -15.75 4.90 13.97
CA ALA A 196 -15.69 3.50 14.30
C ALA A 196 -15.75 3.32 15.83
N ASN A 197 -16.59 2.42 16.29
CA ASN A 197 -16.81 2.14 17.71
C ASN A 197 -16.28 0.77 18.15
N GLY A 198 -15.80 -0.04 17.20
CA GLY A 198 -15.23 -1.37 17.48
C GLY A 198 -16.27 -2.44 17.84
N VAL A 199 -17.57 -2.13 17.78
CA VAL A 199 -18.66 -3.04 18.16
C VAL A 199 -19.53 -3.40 16.95
N ASP A 200 -20.14 -2.40 16.32
CA ASP A 200 -21.06 -2.58 15.18
C ASP A 200 -20.76 -1.63 14.00
N ASN A 201 -19.79 -0.73 14.19
CA ASN A 201 -19.16 0.07 13.15
C ASN A 201 -17.65 -0.05 13.30
N VAL A 202 -17.03 -0.87 12.47
CA VAL A 202 -15.64 -1.31 12.61
C VAL A 202 -14.85 -0.91 11.38
N LEU A 203 -13.62 -0.43 11.60
CA LEU A 203 -12.70 -0.05 10.54
C LEU A 203 -11.45 -0.93 10.62
N VAL A 204 -11.12 -1.57 9.50
CA VAL A 204 -9.89 -2.32 9.31
C VAL A 204 -9.00 -1.52 8.36
N THR A 205 -7.89 -1.00 8.87
CA THR A 205 -6.96 -0.14 8.11
C THR A 205 -5.84 -0.93 7.43
N THR A 206 -5.61 -2.17 7.85
CA THR A 206 -4.56 -3.02 7.32
C THR A 206 -5.07 -4.46 7.18
N PRO A 207 -4.77 -5.15 6.07
CA PRO A 207 -5.21 -6.52 5.85
C PRO A 207 -4.77 -7.52 6.92
N ARG A 208 -3.63 -7.27 7.58
CA ARG A 208 -3.09 -8.19 8.59
C ARG A 208 -3.99 -8.31 9.82
N ASP A 209 -4.76 -7.27 10.14
CA ASP A 209 -5.63 -7.22 11.32
C ASP A 209 -7.04 -7.77 10.99
N PHE A 210 -7.31 -8.12 9.73
CA PHE A 210 -8.64 -8.49 9.26
C PHE A 210 -9.17 -9.78 9.90
N ASP A 211 -8.37 -10.85 9.96
CA ASP A 211 -8.84 -12.16 10.42
C ASP A 211 -9.16 -12.16 11.91
N ASP A 212 -8.29 -11.56 12.73
CA ASP A 212 -8.51 -11.42 14.17
C ASP A 212 -9.73 -10.54 14.47
N THR A 213 -9.90 -9.45 13.71
CA THR A 213 -11.07 -8.58 13.80
C THR A 213 -12.34 -9.36 13.44
N LEU A 214 -12.33 -10.08 12.32
CA LEU A 214 -13.48 -10.84 11.84
C LEU A 214 -13.85 -11.97 12.80
N ALA A 215 -12.87 -12.69 13.35
CA ALA A 215 -13.09 -13.75 14.33
C ALA A 215 -13.76 -13.21 15.59
N THR A 216 -13.27 -12.08 16.11
CA THR A 216 -13.85 -11.41 17.28
C THR A 216 -15.31 -10.99 17.03
N LEU A 217 -15.60 -10.40 15.88
CA LEU A 217 -16.95 -9.96 15.55
C LEU A 217 -17.91 -11.14 15.36
N LYS A 218 -17.47 -12.20 14.65
CA LYS A 218 -18.27 -13.42 14.44
C LYS A 218 -18.66 -14.09 15.75
N ALA A 219 -17.78 -14.11 16.75
CA ALA A 219 -18.07 -14.66 18.07
C ALA A 219 -19.18 -13.89 18.82
N GLY A 220 -19.43 -12.62 18.45
CA GLY A 220 -20.45 -11.76 19.06
C GLY A 220 -21.77 -11.63 18.28
N LEU A 221 -21.93 -12.37 17.17
CA LEU A 221 -23.16 -12.37 16.37
C LEU A 221 -24.21 -13.30 16.99
N ALA A 222 -25.46 -12.82 17.07
CA ALA A 222 -26.63 -13.62 17.41
C ALA A 222 -27.41 -14.05 16.17
N PRO A 223 -28.22 -15.14 16.23
CA PRO A 223 -29.08 -15.52 15.12
C PRO A 223 -29.98 -14.36 14.66
N GLY A 224 -29.96 -14.08 13.36
CA GLY A 224 -30.65 -12.96 12.71
C GLY A 224 -29.82 -11.68 12.56
N ASP A 225 -28.66 -11.57 13.23
CA ASP A 225 -27.74 -10.45 13.04
C ASP A 225 -27.15 -10.45 11.63
N VAL A 226 -26.82 -9.28 11.11
CA VAL A 226 -26.25 -9.10 9.78
C VAL A 226 -24.81 -8.62 9.89
N LEU A 227 -23.90 -9.29 9.20
CA LEU A 227 -22.51 -8.86 9.01
C LEU A 227 -22.35 -8.27 7.62
N VAL A 228 -21.92 -7.02 7.53
CA VAL A 228 -21.62 -6.33 6.26
C VAL A 228 -20.13 -6.05 6.19
N LEU A 229 -19.46 -6.59 5.18
CA LEU A 229 -18.07 -6.28 4.85
C LEU A 229 -18.03 -5.39 3.61
N PHE A 230 -17.42 -4.22 3.72
CA PHE A 230 -17.22 -3.30 2.60
C PHE A 230 -15.74 -2.99 2.41
N ILE A 231 -15.17 -3.42 1.29
CA ILE A 231 -13.78 -3.13 0.94
C ILE A 231 -13.73 -1.99 -0.08
N LYS A 232 -13.07 -0.89 0.30
CA LYS A 232 -12.91 0.32 -0.54
C LYS A 232 -11.48 0.84 -0.54
N GLY A 233 -11.16 1.69 -1.50
CA GLY A 233 -9.90 2.43 -1.49
C GLY A 233 -9.86 3.40 -0.31
N ALA A 234 -8.72 3.52 0.37
CA ALA A 234 -8.50 4.53 1.40
C ALA A 234 -8.88 5.94 0.90
N SER A 235 -9.45 6.75 1.79
CA SER A 235 -9.82 8.13 1.48
C SER A 235 -8.60 9.04 1.59
N ASP A 236 -8.44 9.92 0.61
CA ASP A 236 -7.51 11.03 0.71
C ASP A 236 -7.97 11.99 1.82
N ARG A 237 -7.03 12.50 2.61
CA ARG A 237 -7.35 13.28 3.83
C ARG A 237 -7.79 14.70 3.54
N LYS A 238 -7.34 15.30 2.43
CA LYS A 238 -7.66 16.69 2.08
C LYS A 238 -9.03 16.76 1.41
N THR A 239 -9.32 15.77 0.57
CA THR A 239 -10.56 15.72 -0.20
C THR A 239 -11.64 14.86 0.46
N HIS A 240 -11.28 14.02 1.44
CA HIS A 240 -12.12 13.02 2.09
C HIS A 240 -12.69 11.95 1.13
N ARG A 241 -12.19 11.88 -0.10
CA ARG A 241 -12.69 10.97 -1.15
C ARG A 241 -11.77 9.77 -1.30
N SER A 242 -12.36 8.60 -1.55
CA SER A 242 -11.59 7.42 -1.94
C SER A 242 -10.71 7.69 -3.16
N TRP A 243 -9.47 7.19 -3.15
CA TRP A 243 -8.62 7.23 -4.35
C TRP A 243 -9.23 6.44 -5.54
N CYS A 244 -10.18 5.55 -5.26
CA CYS A 244 -10.87 4.71 -6.24
C CYS A 244 -12.19 5.37 -6.68
N PRO A 245 -12.33 5.83 -7.94
CA PRO A 245 -13.54 6.52 -8.38
C PRO A 245 -14.84 5.69 -8.25
N PRO A 246 -14.86 4.38 -8.59
CA PRO A 246 -16.02 3.53 -8.30
C PRO A 246 -16.40 3.47 -6.81
N CYS A 247 -15.42 3.50 -5.90
CA CYS A 247 -15.72 3.55 -4.46
C CYS A 247 -16.45 4.85 -4.09
N VAL A 248 -16.04 5.99 -4.65
CA VAL A 248 -16.72 7.27 -4.40
C VAL A 248 -18.21 7.22 -4.76
N LEU A 249 -18.57 6.49 -5.83
CA LEU A 249 -19.95 6.29 -6.23
C LEU A 249 -20.69 5.29 -5.31
N ALA A 250 -19.99 4.26 -4.84
CA ALA A 250 -20.57 3.21 -3.98
C ALA A 250 -20.83 3.65 -2.54
N GLU A 251 -19.97 4.49 -1.96
CA GLU A 251 -20.06 4.92 -0.56
C GLU A 251 -21.46 5.41 -0.14
N PRO A 252 -22.11 6.37 -0.84
CA PRO A 252 -23.45 6.83 -0.44
C PRO A 252 -24.53 5.75 -0.61
N VAL A 253 -24.34 4.80 -1.52
CA VAL A 253 -25.26 3.67 -1.76
C VAL A 253 -25.17 2.68 -0.60
N VAL A 254 -23.95 2.25 -0.24
CA VAL A 254 -23.70 1.36 0.92
C VAL A 254 -24.18 2.01 2.21
N GLN A 255 -23.90 3.29 2.41
CA GLN A 255 -24.33 4.01 3.60
C GLN A 255 -25.85 3.93 3.79
N ARG A 256 -26.63 4.30 2.76
CA ARG A 256 -28.10 4.23 2.82
C ARG A 256 -28.60 2.81 3.05
N ALA A 257 -28.01 1.82 2.37
CA ALA A 257 -28.40 0.43 2.51
C ALA A 257 -28.19 -0.08 3.95
N VAL A 258 -27.02 0.19 4.53
CA VAL A 258 -26.72 -0.21 5.91
C VAL A 258 -27.60 0.52 6.91
N GLU A 259 -27.85 1.82 6.73
CA GLU A 259 -28.78 2.58 7.58
C GLU A 259 -30.21 2.04 7.50
N ALA A 260 -30.69 1.64 6.31
CA ALA A 260 -31.98 1.01 6.14
C ALA A 260 -32.04 -0.38 6.81
N ALA A 261 -30.99 -1.19 6.67
CA ALA A 261 -30.88 -2.49 7.31
C ALA A 261 -30.88 -2.40 8.85
N LYS A 262 -30.20 -1.38 9.42
CA LYS A 262 -30.19 -1.11 10.87
C LYS A 262 -31.58 -0.82 11.45
N ARG A 263 -32.57 -0.44 10.63
CA ARG A 263 -33.96 -0.27 11.07
C ARG A 263 -34.73 -1.59 11.18
N LYS A 264 -34.21 -2.68 10.59
CA LYS A 264 -34.84 -4.00 10.56
C LYS A 264 -34.16 -5.01 11.47
N ARG A 265 -32.82 -4.99 11.52
CA ARG A 265 -31.98 -5.96 12.24
C ARG A 265 -30.78 -5.26 12.87
N ARG A 266 -30.13 -5.92 13.82
CA ARG A 266 -28.79 -5.52 14.25
C ARG A 266 -27.80 -5.78 13.11
N VAL A 267 -27.01 -4.76 12.77
CA VAL A 267 -26.02 -4.83 11.69
C VAL A 267 -24.64 -4.52 12.26
N VAL A 268 -23.72 -5.46 12.12
CA VAL A 268 -22.28 -5.26 12.35
C VAL A 268 -21.66 -4.90 11.00
N TYR A 269 -21.28 -3.64 10.86
CA TYR A 269 -20.65 -3.09 9.67
C TYR A 269 -19.13 -3.04 9.82
N VAL A 270 -18.42 -3.59 8.85
CA VAL A 270 -16.96 -3.63 8.79
C VAL A 270 -16.50 -3.01 7.49
N GLN A 271 -15.83 -1.87 7.58
CA GLN A 271 -15.16 -1.24 6.45
C GLN A 271 -13.69 -1.64 6.44
N CYS A 272 -13.21 -2.18 5.32
CA CYS A 272 -11.78 -2.40 5.10
C CYS A 272 -11.28 -1.41 4.06
N ILE A 273 -10.20 -0.70 4.37
CA ILE A 273 -9.57 0.22 3.42
C ILE A 273 -8.32 -0.41 2.80
N VAL A 274 -8.09 -0.14 1.52
CA VAL A 274 -6.89 -0.58 0.80
C VAL A 274 -6.08 0.60 0.29
N GLU A 275 -4.77 0.53 0.45
CA GLU A 275 -3.83 1.55 -0.05
C GLU A 275 -3.51 1.32 -1.53
N ARG A 276 -3.55 2.39 -2.33
CA ARG A 276 -3.47 2.29 -3.80
C ARG A 276 -2.18 1.61 -4.28
N SER A 277 -1.04 2.05 -3.76
CA SER A 277 0.31 1.67 -4.22
C SER A 277 0.59 0.17 -4.06
N VAL A 278 0.00 -0.45 -3.04
CA VAL A 278 0.17 -1.88 -2.74
C VAL A 278 -0.96 -2.77 -3.27
N TYR A 279 -2.15 -2.20 -3.49
CA TYR A 279 -3.32 -2.94 -3.97
C TYR A 279 -3.36 -3.06 -5.49
N LEU A 280 -3.12 -1.96 -6.20
CA LEU A 280 -3.41 -1.88 -7.63
C LEU A 280 -2.39 -2.70 -8.43
N GLY A 281 -2.89 -3.52 -9.37
CA GLY A 281 -2.05 -4.42 -10.16
C GLY A 281 -1.28 -5.48 -9.35
N ASN A 282 -1.61 -5.68 -8.06
CA ASN A 282 -0.99 -6.69 -7.22
C ASN A 282 -1.92 -7.91 -7.07
N PRO A 283 -1.72 -9.01 -7.83
CA PRO A 283 -2.55 -10.21 -7.72
C PRO A 283 -2.38 -10.92 -6.37
N GLU A 284 -1.23 -10.75 -5.72
CA GLU A 284 -0.90 -11.38 -4.44
C GLU A 284 -1.31 -10.53 -3.22
N TYR A 285 -2.05 -9.43 -3.43
CA TYR A 285 -2.57 -8.63 -2.32
C TYR A 285 -3.46 -9.48 -1.40
N ALA A 286 -3.30 -9.33 -0.08
CA ALA A 286 -3.89 -10.21 0.93
C ALA A 286 -5.39 -10.49 0.70
N TYR A 287 -6.21 -9.45 0.46
CA TYR A 287 -7.65 -9.64 0.22
C TYR A 287 -7.99 -10.35 -1.09
N ARG A 288 -7.11 -10.37 -2.09
CA ARG A 288 -7.29 -11.15 -3.32
C ARG A 288 -7.02 -12.64 -3.08
N ARG A 289 -6.08 -12.96 -2.18
CA ARG A 289 -5.71 -14.33 -1.82
C ARG A 289 -6.56 -14.89 -0.67
N HIS A 290 -7.27 -14.03 0.04
CA HIS A 290 -8.03 -14.41 1.23
C HIS A 290 -9.23 -15.32 0.86
N PRO A 291 -9.39 -16.50 1.48
CA PRO A 291 -10.41 -17.49 1.08
C PRO A 291 -11.86 -16.98 1.13
N LEU A 292 -12.18 -16.11 2.09
CA LEU A 292 -13.52 -15.53 2.21
C LEU A 292 -13.76 -14.39 1.21
N LEU A 293 -12.73 -13.57 0.96
CA LEU A 293 -12.91 -12.31 0.24
C LEU A 293 -12.67 -12.51 -1.26
N ASN A 294 -11.53 -13.11 -1.61
CA ASN A 294 -11.11 -13.40 -2.99
C ASN A 294 -11.48 -12.26 -3.96
N ILE A 295 -11.14 -11.02 -3.59
CA ILE A 295 -11.61 -9.84 -4.32
C ILE A 295 -10.87 -9.72 -5.65
N THR A 296 -11.59 -9.38 -6.71
CA THR A 296 -11.02 -9.10 -8.03
C THR A 296 -10.84 -7.60 -8.27
N SER A 297 -11.72 -6.81 -7.65
CA SER A 297 -11.91 -5.38 -7.81
C SER A 297 -12.41 -4.76 -6.50
N ILE A 298 -12.31 -3.42 -6.42
CA ILE A 298 -13.00 -2.61 -5.42
C ILE A 298 -13.88 -1.58 -6.17
N PRO A 299 -14.99 -1.12 -5.58
CA PRO A 299 -15.56 -1.52 -4.29
C PRO A 299 -16.02 -2.98 -4.29
N PHE A 300 -15.93 -3.63 -3.13
CA PHE A 300 -16.45 -4.99 -2.93
C PHE A 300 -17.36 -4.99 -1.70
N LEU A 301 -18.53 -5.64 -1.82
CA LEU A 301 -19.51 -5.76 -0.75
C LEU A 301 -19.84 -7.23 -0.52
N LEU A 302 -19.73 -7.68 0.72
CA LEU A 302 -20.20 -8.99 1.16
C LEU A 302 -21.14 -8.82 2.34
N VAL A 303 -22.33 -9.40 2.25
CA VAL A 303 -23.35 -9.34 3.29
C VAL A 303 -23.76 -10.74 3.67
N HIS A 304 -23.57 -11.08 4.94
CA HIS A 304 -23.99 -12.34 5.53
C HIS A 304 -25.03 -12.10 6.63
N GLN A 305 -25.94 -13.06 6.81
CA GLN A 305 -26.80 -13.14 7.99
C GLN A 305 -26.41 -14.33 8.84
N GLN A 306 -26.34 -14.13 10.15
CA GLN A 306 -26.07 -15.20 11.11
C GLN A 306 -27.32 -16.08 11.25
N GLY A 307 -27.21 -17.35 10.88
CA GLY A 307 -28.18 -18.39 11.24
C GLY A 307 -27.87 -18.99 12.61
N ASP A 308 -28.52 -20.11 12.95
CA ASP A 308 -28.31 -20.76 14.25
C ASP A 308 -26.89 -21.30 14.46
N LYS A 309 -26.18 -21.64 13.37
CA LYS A 309 -24.83 -22.24 13.43
C LYS A 309 -23.83 -21.64 12.44
N GLU A 310 -24.30 -21.08 11.34
CA GLU A 310 -23.45 -20.65 10.23
C GLU A 310 -23.94 -19.32 9.65
N LEU A 311 -23.05 -18.64 8.93
CA LEU A 311 -23.36 -17.42 8.19
C LEU A 311 -23.90 -17.79 6.80
N THR A 312 -25.08 -17.26 6.47
CA THR A 312 -25.68 -17.39 5.14
C THR A 312 -25.39 -16.13 4.32
N GLU A 313 -24.89 -16.30 3.10
CA GLU A 313 -24.67 -15.17 2.20
C GLU A 313 -25.99 -14.60 1.68
N LEU A 314 -26.18 -13.29 1.87
CA LEU A 314 -27.32 -12.53 1.32
C LEU A 314 -26.95 -11.79 0.03
N CYS A 315 -25.69 -11.36 -0.08
CA CYS A 315 -25.18 -10.56 -1.18
C CYS A 315 -23.65 -10.65 -1.25
N CYS A 316 -23.12 -10.75 -2.47
CA CYS A 316 -21.69 -10.67 -2.76
C CYS A 316 -21.52 -9.91 -4.09
N GLU A 317 -21.13 -8.64 -4.02
CA GLU A 317 -21.03 -7.75 -5.16
C GLU A 317 -19.59 -7.29 -5.37
N ARG A 318 -19.13 -7.43 -6.62
CA ARG A 318 -17.74 -7.16 -7.04
C ARG A 318 -17.61 -5.92 -7.90
N GLU A 319 -18.73 -5.43 -8.42
CA GLU A 319 -18.84 -4.23 -9.23
C GLU A 319 -20.05 -3.42 -8.74
N LEU A 320 -20.00 -2.10 -8.91
CA LEU A 320 -21.11 -1.23 -8.52
C LEU A 320 -22.37 -1.61 -9.31
N GLY A 321 -23.42 -2.01 -8.61
CA GLY A 321 -24.69 -2.45 -9.19
C GLY A 321 -25.83 -2.45 -8.17
N GLU A 322 -27.00 -2.91 -8.58
CA GLU A 322 -28.23 -2.89 -7.76
C GLU A 322 -28.12 -3.72 -6.47
N GLY A 323 -27.27 -4.76 -6.46
CA GLY A 323 -27.01 -5.60 -5.29
C GLY A 323 -26.45 -4.86 -4.08
N PHE A 324 -25.89 -3.66 -4.26
CA PHE A 324 -25.43 -2.81 -3.16
C PHE A 324 -26.57 -2.30 -2.25
N GLU A 325 -27.80 -2.24 -2.75
CA GLU A 325 -28.99 -1.80 -2.00
C GLU A 325 -30.05 -2.91 -1.86
N SER A 326 -30.25 -3.74 -2.89
CA SER A 326 -31.37 -4.70 -2.92
C SER A 326 -31.30 -5.81 -1.87
N TRP A 327 -30.13 -6.08 -1.29
CA TRP A 327 -29.96 -7.06 -0.20
C TRP A 327 -30.80 -6.70 1.04
N VAL A 328 -31.09 -5.42 1.26
CA VAL A 328 -31.91 -4.94 2.38
C VAL A 328 -33.34 -5.47 2.31
N GLU A 329 -33.84 -5.78 1.12
CA GLU A 329 -35.18 -6.34 0.90
C GLU A 329 -35.29 -7.79 1.41
N LYS A 330 -34.15 -8.49 1.54
CA LYS A 330 -34.07 -9.89 1.98
C LYS A 330 -34.07 -10.06 3.52
N LEU A 331 -34.02 -8.97 4.30
CA LEU A 331 -33.90 -8.95 5.77
C LEU A 331 -35.23 -8.98 6.52
#